data_AF-A0A842SM44-F1
#
_entry.id   AF-A0A842SM44-F1
#
_cell.length_a   1.000
_cell.length_b   1.000
_cell.length_c   1.000
_cell.angle_alpha   90.00
_cell.angle_beta   90.00
_cell.angle_gamma   90.00
#
_symmetry.space_group_name_H-M   'P 1'
#
loop_
_entity.id
_entity.type
_entity.pdbx_description
1 polymer ?
#
loop_
_entity_poly.entity_id
_entity_poly.type
_entity_poly.pdbx_seq_one_letter_code
_entity_poly.pdbx_strand_id
1 'polypeptide(L)' 'MKRLIKELNKSQQDYMFTGALAVSYYGRPRTTTDIDIIIQTRTEDISRLNRAL' A
#
# COMPACT_ATOMS: atom_id res chain seq x y z
N MET A 1 -0.56 2.60 -10.84
CA MET A 1 -0.96 1.39 -10.07
C MET A 1 -0.07 0.16 -10.30
N LYS A 2 0.06 -0.40 -11.52
CA LYS A 2 0.86 -1.63 -11.77
C LYS A 2 2.30 -1.61 -11.21
N ARG A 3 3.02 -0.49 -11.35
CA ARG A 3 4.39 -0.32 -10.82
C ARG A 3 4.43 -0.45 -9.29
N LEU A 4 3.49 0.15 -8.58
CA LEU A 4 3.41 0.10 -7.12
C LEU A 4 3.19 -1.34 -6.62
N ILE A 5 2.23 -2.06 -7.20
CA ILE A 5 1.99 -3.48 -6.87
C ILE A 5 3.24 -4.32 -7.14
N LYS A 6 3.93 -4.08 -8.26
CA LYS A 6 5.18 -4.79 -8.59
C LYS A 6 6.24 -4.61 -7.51
N GLU A 7 6.45 -3.38 -7.03
CA GLU A 7 7.47 -3.12 -6.00
C GLU A 7 7.05 -3.62 -4.61
N LEU A 8 5.76 -3.54 -4.25
CA LEU A 8 5.26 -4.13 -3.01
C LEU A 8 5.38 -5.67 -3.02
N ASN A 9 5.07 -6.33 -4.14
CA ASN A 9 5.24 -7.79 -4.24
C ASN A 9 6.71 -8.22 -4.13
N LYS A 10 7.66 -7.37 -4.56
CA LYS A 10 9.09 -7.65 -4.42
C LYS A 10 9.60 -7.43 -2.99
N SER A 11 8.95 -6.59 -2.19
CA SER A 11 9.41 -6.32 -0.81
C SER A 11 9.20 -7.51 0.12
N GLN A 12 8.38 -8.49 -0.29
CA GLN A 12 7.99 -9.66 0.48
C GLN A 12 7.35 -9.34 1.84
N GLN A 13 6.87 -8.10 2.02
CA GLN A 13 6.07 -7.73 3.18
C GLN A 13 4.60 -7.95 2.85
N ASP A 14 3.83 -8.44 3.82
CA ASP A 14 2.38 -8.46 3.70
C ASP A 14 1.86 -7.02 3.68
N TYR A 15 0.93 -6.74 2.77
CA TYR A 15 0.33 -5.42 2.65
C TYR A 15 -1.13 -5.53 2.22
N MET A 16 -1.89 -4.48 2.52
CA MET A 16 -3.24 -4.31 1.99
C MET A 16 -3.51 -2.86 1.61
N PHE A 17 -4.31 -2.69 0.55
CA PHE A 17 -4.87 -1.39 0.21
C PHE A 17 -6.06 -1.10 1.14
N THR A 18 -6.15 0.15 1.58
CA THR A 18 -7.26 0.63 2.40
C THR A 18 -7.82 1.93 1.81
N GLY A 19 -8.69 2.60 2.55
CA GLY A 19 -9.24 3.90 2.18
C GLY A 19 -10.05 3.87 0.88
N ALA A 20 -9.99 4.96 0.13
CA ALA A 20 -10.85 5.18 -1.03
C ALA A 20 -10.59 4.18 -2.18
N LEU A 21 -9.38 3.63 -2.27
CA LEU A 21 -9.07 2.58 -3.25
C LEU A 21 -9.79 1.27 -2.91
N ALA A 22 -9.80 0.86 -1.63
CA ALA A 22 -10.53 -0.32 -1.19
C ALA A 22 -12.05 -0.14 -1.37
N VAL A 23 -12.59 1.04 -1.06
CA VAL A 23 -14.00 1.38 -1.32
C VAL A 23 -14.32 1.33 -2.81
N SER A 24 -13.40 1.73 -3.68
CA SER A 24 -13.63 1.68 -5.12
C SER A 24 -13.64 0.25 -5.67
N TYR A 25 -12.98 -0.69 -5.00
CA TYR A 25 -12.97 -2.10 -5.39
C TYR A 25 -14.15 -2.88 -4.79
N TYR A 26 -14.43 -2.70 -3.50
CA TYR A 26 -15.44 -3.49 -2.78
C TYR A 26 -16.78 -2.77 -2.56
N GLY A 27 -16.82 -1.45 -2.75
CA GLY A 27 -17.98 -0.60 -2.48
C GLY A 27 -18.41 0.21 -3.71
N ARG A 28 -18.68 1.50 -3.52
CA ARG A 28 -19.02 2.42 -4.62
C ARG A 28 -17.78 3.21 -5.06
N PRO A 29 -17.38 3.13 -6.34
CA PRO A 29 -16.27 3.91 -6.87
C PRO A 29 -16.41 5.41 -6.62
N ARG A 30 -15.31 6.04 -6.20
CA ARG A 30 -15.20 7.50 -6.06
C ARG A 30 -13.82 7.95 -6.48
N THR A 31 -13.70 9.21 -6.89
CA THR A 31 -12.40 9.82 -7.16
C THR A 31 -11.61 9.95 -5.85
N THR A 32 -10.33 9.58 -5.91
CA THR A 32 -9.33 9.84 -4.87
C THR A 32 -8.04 10.29 -5.53
N THR A 33 -7.24 11.05 -4.80
CA THR A 33 -5.95 11.58 -5.29
C THR A 33 -4.76 10.85 -4.67
N ASP A 34 -4.99 10.17 -3.55
CA ASP A 34 -4.01 9.41 -2.77
C ASP A 34 -4.31 7.91 -2.78
N ILE A 35 -3.39 7.14 -2.16
CA ILE A 35 -3.53 5.71 -1.93
C ILE A 35 -3.08 5.44 -0.50
N ASP A 36 -3.96 4.82 0.29
CA ASP A 36 -3.65 4.35 1.63
C ASP A 36 -3.23 2.87 1.59
N ILE A 37 -2.12 2.55 2.26
CA ILE A 37 -1.57 1.18 2.32
C ILE A 37 -1.20 0.87 3.77
N ILE A 38 -1.67 -0.27 4.26
CA ILE A 38 -1.17 -0.85 5.52
C ILE A 38 -0.15 -1.92 5.15
N ILE A 39 1.03 -1.84 5.75
CA ILE A 39 2.14 -2.78 5.54
C ILE A 39 2.47 -3.42 6.87
N GLN A 40 2.48 -4.75 6.90
CA GLN A 40 3.02 -5.48 8.04
C GLN A 40 4.53 -5.36 8.03
N THR A 41 5.11 -4.90 9.13
CA THR A 41 6.57 -4.74 9.25
C THR A 41 7.02 -5.07 10.66
N ARG A 42 8.29 -5.43 10.80
CA ARG A 42 8.95 -5.59 12.11
C ARG A 42 9.57 -4.25 12.50
N THR A 43 9.68 -3.97 13.79
CA THR A 43 10.24 -2.70 14.29
C THR A 43 11.63 -2.40 13.73
N GLU A 44 12.46 -3.43 13.54
CA GLU A 44 13.79 -3.36 12.94
C GLU A 44 13.79 -2.90 11.47
N ASP A 45 12.71 -3.17 10.72
CA ASP A 45 12.57 -2.85 9.31
C ASP A 45 11.98 -1.44 9.06
N ILE A 46 11.44 -0.78 10.10
CA ILE A 46 10.84 0.57 9.98
C ILE A 46 11.83 1.58 9.38
N SER A 47 13.11 1.49 9.76
CA SER A 47 14.17 2.38 9.26
C SER A 47 14.43 2.27 7.75
N ARG A 48 14.04 1.15 7.13
CA ARG A 48 14.12 0.94 5.67
C ARG A 48 12.95 1.57 4.94
N LEU A 49 11.80 1.69 5.59
CA LEU A 49 10.59 2.26 4.98
C LEU A 49 10.76 3.76 4.68
N ASN A 50 11.41 4.51 5.58
CA ASN A 50 11.70 5.94 5.41
C ASN A 50 12.59 6.29 4.21
N ARG A 51 13.25 5.30 3.59
CA ARG A 51 14.08 5.52 2.39
C ARG A 51 13.36 5.21 1.09
N ALA A 52 12.22 4.52 1.16
CA ALA A 52 11.48 4.05 0.00
C ALA A 52 10.28 4.95 -0.37
N LEU A 53 9.89 5.85 0.56
CA LEU A 53 8.84 6.85 0.42
C LEU A 53 9.46 8.24 0.39
#